data_AF-A0A9P4JP86-F1
#
_entry.id   AF-A0A9P4JP86-F1
#
_cell.length_a   1.000
_cell.length_b   1.000
_cell.length_c   1.000
_cell.angle_alpha   90.00
_cell.angle_beta   90.00
_cell.angle_gamma   90.00
#
_symmetry.space_group_name_H-M   'P 1'
#
loop_
_entity.id
_entity.type
_entity.pdbx_description
1 polymer ?
#
loop_
_entity_poly.entity_id
_entity_poly.type
_entity_poly.pdbx_seq_one_letter_code
_entity_poly.pdbx_strand_id
1 'polypeptide(L)'
;LQHLLSLPLRSRRAYNYKFFTRSPPFPHLPNPTFRVSAPDCGPAGSEFREEYTRVREGRFPKLTWSDRKKGTTELKREKEVKEYLLIVEDADSPFGGQPTVHGLYYCMPRTVTSFESDDLEVVKTNSENGVIELRMGLGWNLKGRVWIPLLLLAGHGRHRYFFQVEGL
;
A
#
# COMPACT_ATOMS: atom_id res chain seq x y z
N LEU A 1 -6.26 13.66 24.09
CA LEU A 1 -6.35 12.18 23.97
C LEU A 1 -5.16 11.53 23.26
N GLN A 2 -4.70 12.00 22.10
CA GLN A 2 -3.60 11.34 21.35
C GLN A 2 -2.29 11.19 22.15
N HIS A 3 -1.91 12.21 22.93
CA HIS A 3 -0.70 12.17 23.78
C HIS A 3 -0.77 11.18 24.96
N LEU A 4 -1.97 10.86 25.46
CA LEU A 4 -2.14 9.96 26.61
C LEU A 4 -1.97 8.49 26.22
N LEU A 5 -2.24 8.14 24.95
CA LEU A 5 -2.13 6.77 24.45
C LEU A 5 -0.83 6.49 23.71
N SER A 6 -0.10 7.52 23.26
CA SER A 6 1.05 7.34 22.37
C SER A 6 2.32 6.86 23.08
N LEU A 7 2.59 7.35 24.30
CA LEU A 7 3.78 6.97 25.06
C LEU A 7 3.79 5.50 25.49
N PRO A 8 2.70 4.93 26.05
CA PRO A 8 2.66 3.50 26.40
C PRO A 8 2.77 2.58 25.19
N LEU A 9 2.35 3.04 24.01
CA LEU A 9 2.32 2.24 22.80
C LEU A 9 3.63 2.31 21.99
N ARG A 10 4.57 3.20 22.32
CA ARG A 10 5.80 3.48 21.55
C ARG A 10 6.65 2.25 21.20
N SER A 11 6.59 1.19 22.00
CA SER A 11 7.31 -0.07 21.75
C SER A 11 6.59 -0.99 20.74
N ARG A 12 5.31 -0.75 20.45
CA ARG A 12 4.49 -1.57 19.54
C ARG A 12 4.68 -1.13 18.10
N ARG A 13 5.66 -1.75 17.44
CA ARG A 13 6.06 -1.38 16.08
C ARG A 13 6.87 -2.47 15.38
N ALA A 14 7.36 -2.19 14.18
CA ALA A 14 8.23 -3.05 13.39
C ALA A 14 7.64 -4.43 13.01
N TYR A 15 6.36 -4.47 12.73
CA TYR A 15 5.62 -5.69 12.39
C TYR A 15 5.83 -6.20 10.95
N ASN A 16 6.92 -5.81 10.27
CA ASN A 16 7.24 -6.20 8.89
C ASN A 16 7.24 -7.72 8.66
N TYR A 17 7.47 -8.50 9.72
CA TYR A 17 7.43 -9.97 9.67
C TYR A 17 6.03 -10.55 9.49
N LYS A 18 4.98 -9.73 9.65
CA LYS A 18 3.57 -10.09 9.47
C LYS A 18 2.93 -9.39 8.26
N PHE A 19 3.71 -8.83 7.34
CA PHE A 19 3.16 -8.25 6.12
C PHE A 19 2.35 -9.27 5.33
N PHE A 20 1.36 -8.78 4.59
CA PHE A 20 0.51 -9.62 3.75
C PHE A 20 1.34 -10.47 2.77
N THR A 21 2.40 -9.89 2.20
CA THR A 21 3.29 -10.57 1.25
C THR A 21 4.23 -11.61 1.89
N ARG A 22 4.21 -11.76 3.23
CA ARG A 22 4.90 -12.84 3.96
C ARG A 22 3.97 -13.98 4.34
N SER A 23 2.72 -13.94 3.89
CA SER A 23 1.73 -14.99 4.13
C SER A 23 1.84 -16.13 3.11
N PRO A 24 1.19 -17.30 3.35
CA PRO A 24 1.31 -18.50 2.52
C PRO A 24 1.00 -18.40 1.02
N PRO A 25 0.26 -17.40 0.49
CA PRO A 25 0.11 -17.21 -0.96
C PRO A 25 1.36 -16.65 -1.66
N PHE A 26 2.32 -16.08 -0.94
CA PHE A 26 3.50 -15.40 -1.50
C PHE A 26 4.88 -16.05 -1.24
N PRO A 27 5.02 -17.35 -0.90
CA PRO A 27 6.30 -17.94 -0.50
C PRO A 27 7.32 -17.98 -1.64
N HIS A 28 6.87 -17.80 -2.88
CA HIS A 28 7.68 -17.92 -4.10
C HIS A 28 8.27 -16.59 -4.62
N LEU A 29 8.04 -15.46 -3.93
CA LEU A 29 8.49 -14.13 -4.36
C LEU A 29 9.57 -13.53 -3.43
N PRO A 30 10.75 -14.17 -3.28
CA PRO A 30 11.74 -13.71 -2.31
C PRO A 30 12.48 -12.42 -2.73
N ASN A 31 12.48 -12.08 -4.03
CA ASN A 31 13.26 -10.97 -4.57
C ASN A 31 12.37 -9.98 -5.33
N PRO A 32 12.49 -8.66 -5.05
CA PRO A 32 11.70 -7.64 -5.74
C PRO A 32 12.10 -7.54 -7.22
N THR A 33 11.16 -7.88 -8.09
CA THR A 33 11.32 -7.85 -9.56
C THR A 33 10.90 -6.52 -10.18
N PHE A 34 9.92 -5.85 -9.56
CA PHE A 34 9.48 -4.52 -9.98
C PHE A 34 10.29 -3.42 -9.28
N ARG A 35 10.51 -2.33 -9.99
CA ARG A 35 10.93 -1.07 -9.41
C ARG A 35 9.69 -0.21 -9.20
N VAL A 36 9.28 -0.04 -7.94
CA VAL A 36 8.22 0.89 -7.53
C VAL A 36 8.82 2.23 -7.16
N SER A 37 8.24 3.33 -7.64
CA SER A 37 8.63 4.70 -7.30
C SER A 37 7.42 5.58 -6.99
N ALA A 38 7.62 6.54 -6.08
CA ALA A 38 6.63 7.57 -5.76
C ALA A 38 7.20 8.95 -6.15
N PRO A 39 7.08 9.38 -7.42
CA PRO A 39 7.76 10.57 -7.93
C PRO A 39 7.43 11.87 -7.19
N ASP A 40 6.23 11.96 -6.59
CA ASP A 40 5.74 13.10 -5.82
C ASP A 40 6.18 13.09 -4.34
N CYS A 41 6.58 11.93 -3.81
CA CYS A 41 7.03 11.74 -2.43
C CYS A 41 8.55 11.63 -2.27
N GLY A 42 9.26 11.37 -3.35
CA GLY A 42 10.72 11.16 -3.35
C GLY A 42 11.13 9.69 -3.26
N PRO A 43 12.44 9.40 -3.12
CA PRO A 43 12.94 8.03 -3.05
C PRO A 43 12.45 7.30 -1.80
N ALA A 44 12.54 5.96 -1.81
CA ALA A 44 12.20 5.13 -0.66
C ALA A 44 12.93 5.60 0.62
N GLY A 45 12.19 5.73 1.72
CA GLY A 45 12.70 6.27 2.99
C GLY A 45 12.50 7.78 3.18
N SER A 46 11.99 8.49 2.17
CA SER A 46 11.63 9.91 2.29
C SER A 46 10.49 10.13 3.30
N GLU A 47 10.44 11.33 3.86
CA GLU A 47 9.34 11.75 4.73
C GLU A 47 8.16 12.25 3.89
N PHE A 48 6.95 11.85 4.29
CA PHE A 48 5.74 12.35 3.65
C PHE A 48 5.48 13.81 4.05
N ARG A 49 5.11 14.62 3.05
CA ARG A 49 4.58 15.97 3.26
C ARG A 49 3.19 15.91 3.90
N GLU A 50 2.77 17.02 4.52
CA GLU A 50 1.49 17.08 5.23
C GLU A 50 0.28 16.71 4.35
N GLU A 51 0.33 17.00 3.05
CA GLU A 51 -0.74 16.70 2.07
C GLU A 51 -1.15 15.21 2.00
N TYR A 52 -0.22 14.29 2.25
CA TYR A 52 -0.47 12.84 2.28
C TYR A 52 -0.96 12.33 3.65
N THR A 53 -0.91 13.20 4.67
CA THR A 53 -1.30 12.84 6.03
C THR A 53 -2.77 13.17 6.30
N ARG A 54 -3.35 12.49 7.28
CA ARG A 54 -4.71 12.76 7.77
C ARG A 54 -4.89 14.17 8.36
N VAL A 55 -3.80 14.90 8.63
CA VAL A 55 -3.85 16.27 9.15
C VAL A 55 -4.35 17.25 8.07
N ARG A 56 -4.12 16.92 6.79
CA ARG A 56 -4.58 17.70 5.64
C ARG A 56 -5.52 16.86 4.78
N GLU A 57 -5.30 16.83 3.47
CA GLU A 57 -6.15 16.17 2.48
C GLU A 57 -6.09 14.64 2.60
N GLY A 58 -4.93 14.09 3.00
CA GLY A 58 -4.74 12.66 3.08
C GLY A 58 -4.65 12.00 1.71
N ARG A 59 -4.05 12.71 0.74
CA ARG A 59 -3.90 12.28 -0.65
C ARG A 59 -3.18 10.94 -0.74
N PHE A 60 -3.57 10.11 -1.70
CA PHE A 60 -2.81 8.91 -2.06
C PHE A 60 -1.62 9.30 -2.95
N PRO A 61 -0.39 8.88 -2.62
CA PRO A 61 0.78 9.23 -3.40
C PRO A 61 0.75 8.60 -4.78
N LYS A 62 1.18 9.32 -5.81
CA LYS A 62 1.33 8.76 -7.15
C LYS A 62 2.39 7.68 -7.10
N LEU A 63 2.03 6.47 -7.49
CA LEU A 63 2.94 5.35 -7.65
C LEU A 63 3.12 5.05 -9.13
N THR A 64 4.34 4.68 -9.49
CA THR A 64 4.65 4.09 -10.78
C THR A 64 5.50 2.85 -10.57
N TRP A 65 5.29 1.84 -11.39
CA TRP A 65 6.12 0.64 -11.37
C TRP A 65 6.47 0.18 -12.78
N SER A 66 7.67 -0.37 -12.89
CA SER A 66 8.17 -0.97 -14.12
C SER A 66 9.05 -2.15 -13.77
N ASP A 67 9.17 -3.12 -14.67
CA ASP A 67 10.11 -4.21 -14.48
C ASP A 67 11.57 -3.70 -14.35
N ARG A 68 12.28 -4.25 -13.38
CA ARG A 68 13.67 -3.89 -13.08
C ARG A 68 14.60 -4.62 -14.08
N LYS A 69 14.84 -4.00 -15.23
CA LYS A 69 15.54 -4.61 -16.39
C LYS A 69 16.97 -5.11 -16.15
N LYS A 70 17.30 -6.21 -16.86
CA LYS A 70 18.42 -6.39 -17.83
C LYS A 70 18.54 -7.88 -18.24
N GLY A 71 17.78 -8.31 -19.25
CA GLY A 71 18.03 -9.59 -19.95
C GLY A 71 16.83 -10.22 -20.64
N THR A 72 17.08 -11.11 -21.60
CA THR A 72 16.18 -11.80 -22.56
C THR A 72 14.95 -12.50 -21.96
N THR A 73 14.83 -12.56 -20.63
CA THR A 73 13.68 -13.07 -19.87
C THR A 73 12.59 -12.03 -19.58
N GLU A 74 12.83 -10.76 -19.91
CA GLU A 74 11.86 -9.63 -19.78
C GLU A 74 10.55 -9.87 -20.54
N LEU A 75 10.63 -10.29 -21.80
CA LEU A 75 9.45 -10.49 -22.64
C LEU A 75 8.60 -11.70 -22.23
N LYS A 76 9.13 -12.61 -21.40
CA LYS A 76 8.38 -13.76 -20.87
C LYS A 76 7.62 -13.38 -19.60
N ARG A 77 8.25 -12.66 -18.67
CA ARG A 77 7.61 -12.30 -17.38
C ARG A 77 6.53 -11.22 -17.50
N GLU A 78 6.72 -10.19 -18.33
CA GLU A 78 5.63 -9.24 -18.64
C GLU A 78 4.42 -9.92 -19.29
N LYS A 79 4.62 -11.06 -19.95
CA LYS A 79 3.55 -11.89 -20.51
C LYS A 79 2.94 -12.86 -19.49
N GLU A 80 3.62 -13.13 -18.38
CA GLU A 80 3.15 -14.01 -17.32
C GLU A 80 2.27 -13.26 -16.31
N VAL A 81 2.56 -11.99 -16.02
CA VAL A 81 1.71 -11.14 -15.18
C VAL A 81 0.38 -10.88 -15.88
N LYS A 82 -0.70 -11.33 -15.25
CA LYS A 82 -2.08 -11.13 -15.72
C LYS A 82 -2.69 -9.90 -15.06
N GLU A 83 -2.42 -9.72 -13.80
CA GLU A 83 -2.96 -8.64 -12.97
C GLU A 83 -1.97 -8.22 -11.88
N TYR A 84 -2.18 -7.04 -11.32
CA TYR A 84 -1.40 -6.50 -10.22
C TYR A 84 -2.23 -6.45 -8.93
N LEU A 85 -1.52 -6.65 -7.82
CA LEU A 85 -1.98 -6.45 -6.46
C LEU A 85 -1.12 -5.36 -5.81
N LEU A 86 -1.74 -4.27 -5.35
CA LEU A 86 -1.10 -3.19 -4.61
C LEU A 86 -1.55 -3.24 -3.14
N ILE A 87 -0.58 -3.33 -2.25
CA ILE A 87 -0.76 -3.41 -0.81
C ILE A 87 -0.05 -2.21 -0.18
N VAL A 88 -0.76 -1.49 0.70
CA VAL A 88 -0.18 -0.41 1.48
C VAL A 88 -0.31 -0.71 2.97
N GLU A 89 0.82 -0.90 3.64
CA GLU A 89 0.87 -1.33 5.05
C GLU A 89 1.69 -0.38 5.92
N ASP A 90 1.17 -0.09 7.12
CA ASP A 90 1.91 0.57 8.21
C ASP A 90 2.51 -0.48 9.13
N ALA A 91 3.84 -0.65 9.05
CA ALA A 91 4.58 -1.61 9.85
C ALA A 91 4.68 -1.23 11.34
N ASP A 92 4.43 0.04 11.65
CA ASP A 92 4.66 0.63 12.97
C ASP A 92 3.34 1.05 13.65
N SER A 93 2.19 0.62 13.12
CA SER A 93 0.89 0.85 13.76
C SER A 93 0.82 0.20 15.14
N PRO A 94 0.44 0.96 16.20
CA PRO A 94 0.39 0.42 17.56
C PRO A 94 -0.81 -0.48 17.84
N PHE A 95 -1.80 -0.48 16.95
CA PHE A 95 -3.07 -1.17 17.18
C PHE A 95 -3.05 -2.58 16.57
N GLY A 96 -3.52 -3.58 17.32
CA GLY A 96 -3.67 -4.94 16.82
C GLY A 96 -2.40 -5.81 16.78
N GLY A 97 -1.21 -5.25 17.04
CA GLY A 97 0.03 -6.05 17.09
C GLY A 97 0.43 -6.68 15.75
N GLN A 98 0.03 -6.02 14.66
CA GLN A 98 0.25 -6.42 13.27
C GLN A 98 0.25 -5.16 12.38
N PRO A 99 0.77 -5.24 11.15
CA PRO A 99 0.71 -4.13 10.21
C PRO A 99 -0.73 -3.72 9.96
N THR A 100 -0.98 -2.42 9.86
CA THR A 100 -2.29 -1.90 9.47
C THR A 100 -2.33 -1.75 7.97
N VAL A 101 -3.32 -2.36 7.31
CA VAL A 101 -3.55 -2.19 5.87
C VAL A 101 -4.28 -0.86 5.64
N HIS A 102 -3.62 0.07 4.97
CA HIS A 102 -4.15 1.39 4.59
C HIS A 102 -4.91 1.36 3.26
N GLY A 103 -4.50 0.46 2.37
CA GLY A 103 -5.16 0.20 1.08
C GLY A 103 -4.77 -1.17 0.55
N LEU A 104 -5.74 -1.85 -0.07
CA LEU A 104 -5.56 -3.11 -0.75
C LEU A 104 -6.31 -3.03 -2.08
N TYR A 105 -5.57 -3.10 -3.19
CA TYR A 105 -6.13 -2.97 -4.53
C TYR A 105 -5.72 -4.16 -5.37
N TYR A 106 -6.69 -4.84 -5.97
CA TYR A 106 -6.50 -6.10 -6.68
C TYR A 106 -7.34 -6.11 -7.96
N CYS A 107 -7.15 -7.13 -8.80
CA CYS A 107 -7.75 -7.18 -10.14
C CYS A 107 -7.38 -5.98 -11.01
N MET A 108 -6.19 -5.40 -10.79
CA MET A 108 -5.69 -4.34 -11.63
C MET A 108 -5.08 -4.95 -12.90
N PRO A 109 -5.51 -4.57 -14.11
CA PRO A 109 -4.98 -5.17 -15.33
C PRO A 109 -3.47 -4.99 -15.47
N ARG A 110 -2.79 -5.94 -16.12
CA ARG A 110 -1.34 -5.84 -16.44
C ARG A 110 -0.92 -4.56 -17.19
N THR A 111 -1.86 -3.86 -17.82
CA THR A 111 -1.59 -2.60 -18.51
C THR A 111 -1.45 -1.41 -17.55
N VAL A 112 -1.87 -1.58 -16.30
CA VAL A 112 -1.75 -0.55 -15.25
C VAL A 112 -0.33 -0.59 -14.70
N THR A 113 0.41 0.51 -14.89
CA THR A 113 1.78 0.68 -14.40
C THR A 113 1.93 1.91 -13.51
N SER A 114 0.81 2.53 -13.17
CA SER A 114 0.73 3.65 -12.23
C SER A 114 -0.59 3.61 -11.47
N PHE A 115 -0.58 4.18 -10.27
CA PHE A 115 -1.77 4.32 -9.45
C PHE A 115 -1.68 5.63 -8.66
N GLU A 116 -2.72 6.45 -8.71
CA GLU A 116 -2.78 7.73 -8.01
C GLU A 116 -4.14 7.99 -7.35
N SER A 117 -4.30 9.17 -6.74
CA SER A 117 -5.53 9.50 -6.01
C SER A 117 -6.79 9.46 -6.86
N ASP A 118 -6.71 9.83 -8.14
CA ASP A 118 -7.86 9.82 -9.05
C ASP A 118 -8.30 8.38 -9.38
N ASP A 119 -7.40 7.39 -9.25
CA ASP A 119 -7.74 5.98 -9.46
C ASP A 119 -8.52 5.37 -8.29
N LEU A 120 -8.62 6.10 -7.17
CA LEU A 120 -9.46 5.75 -6.01
C LEU A 120 -10.92 6.18 -6.17
N GLU A 121 -11.29 6.79 -7.30
CA GLU A 121 -12.67 7.13 -7.60
C GLU A 121 -13.55 5.87 -7.56
N VAL A 122 -14.58 5.91 -6.73
CA VAL A 122 -15.50 4.80 -6.53
C VAL A 122 -16.49 4.75 -7.69
N VAL A 123 -16.41 3.68 -8.48
CA VAL A 123 -17.35 3.41 -9.57
C VAL A 123 -18.62 2.78 -9.01
N LYS A 124 -18.47 1.81 -8.10
CA LYS A 124 -19.59 1.08 -7.49
C LYS A 124 -19.17 0.49 -6.14
N THR A 125 -20.12 0.38 -5.23
CA THR A 125 -19.92 -0.27 -3.93
C THR A 125 -20.80 -1.50 -3.83
N ASN A 126 -20.23 -2.66 -3.51
CA ASN A 126 -20.98 -3.86 -3.16
C ASN A 126 -21.14 -3.95 -1.64
N SER A 127 -22.34 -3.65 -1.15
CA SER A 127 -22.66 -3.65 0.28
C SER A 127 -22.63 -5.03 0.93
N GLU A 128 -22.74 -6.12 0.16
CA GLU A 128 -22.85 -7.48 0.69
C GLU A 128 -21.48 -8.05 1.11
N ASN A 129 -20.43 -7.73 0.37
CA ASN A 129 -19.07 -8.24 0.63
C ASN A 129 -18.05 -7.13 0.97
N GLY A 130 -18.46 -5.86 0.95
CA GLY A 130 -17.61 -4.71 1.27
C GLY A 130 -16.54 -4.41 0.22
N VAL A 131 -16.63 -5.01 -0.97
CA VAL A 131 -15.73 -4.75 -2.10
C VAL A 131 -16.17 -3.48 -2.82
N ILE A 132 -15.19 -2.65 -3.18
CA ILE A 132 -15.42 -1.38 -3.87
C ILE A 132 -14.82 -1.48 -5.26
N GLU A 133 -15.63 -1.28 -6.30
CA GLU A 133 -15.14 -1.18 -7.67
C GLU A 133 -14.54 0.22 -7.89
N LEU A 134 -13.29 0.23 -8.35
CA LEU A 134 -12.51 1.41 -8.69
C LEU A 134 -12.28 1.48 -10.18
N ARG A 135 -11.82 2.63 -10.67
CA ARG A 135 -11.46 2.81 -12.09
C ARG A 135 -10.45 1.76 -12.59
N MET A 136 -9.50 1.38 -11.73
CA MET A 136 -8.39 0.51 -12.10
C MET A 136 -8.45 -0.89 -11.48
N GLY A 137 -9.57 -1.31 -10.88
CA GLY A 137 -9.71 -2.64 -10.27
C GLY A 137 -10.68 -2.66 -9.11
N LEU A 138 -10.37 -3.46 -8.08
CA LEU A 138 -11.15 -3.59 -6.86
C LEU A 138 -10.35 -3.08 -5.66
N GLY A 139 -10.99 -2.29 -4.81
CA GLY A 139 -10.46 -1.80 -3.55
C GLY A 139 -11.11 -2.49 -2.36
N TRP A 140 -10.31 -2.81 -1.36
CA TRP A 140 -10.79 -3.25 -0.06
C TRP A 140 -10.06 -2.51 1.06
N ASN A 141 -10.80 -2.07 2.07
CA ASN A 141 -10.20 -1.74 3.35
C ASN A 141 -11.14 -1.94 4.55
N LEU A 142 -10.52 -1.87 5.73
CA LEU A 142 -11.20 -1.88 7.02
C LEU A 142 -12.14 -0.65 7.14
N LYS A 143 -13.46 -0.91 7.18
CA LYS A 143 -14.57 0.06 7.30
C LYS A 143 -15.08 0.66 5.98
N GLY A 144 -14.91 -0.05 4.86
CA GLY A 144 -15.54 0.34 3.58
C GLY A 144 -15.02 1.65 3.01
N ARG A 145 -13.79 2.03 3.36
CA ARG A 145 -13.06 3.11 2.70
C ARG A 145 -12.15 2.47 1.65
N VAL A 146 -11.74 3.25 0.67
CA VAL A 146 -10.76 2.78 -0.34
C VAL A 146 -9.33 3.06 0.13
N TRP A 147 -9.15 4.13 0.92
CA TRP A 147 -7.87 4.59 1.41
C TRP A 147 -7.98 5.12 2.85
N ILE A 148 -6.98 4.79 3.67
CA ILE A 148 -6.78 5.40 4.99
C ILE A 148 -5.57 6.32 4.92
N PRO A 149 -5.74 7.64 5.06
CA PRO A 149 -4.63 8.57 5.09
C PRO A 149 -3.62 8.27 6.20
N LEU A 150 -2.36 8.65 5.96
CA LEU A 150 -1.27 8.42 6.90
C LEU A 150 -1.54 9.17 8.21
N LEU A 151 -1.60 8.45 9.32
CA LEU A 151 -1.87 9.04 10.63
C LEU A 151 -0.67 8.88 11.54
N LEU A 152 -0.09 10.00 11.93
CA LEU A 152 0.94 10.06 12.96
C LEU A 152 0.28 10.28 14.32
N LEU A 153 0.39 9.31 15.22
CA LEU A 153 0.00 9.51 16.62
C LEU A 153 1.09 10.32 17.33
N ALA A 154 0.76 11.56 17.70
CA ALA A 154 1.72 12.46 18.35
C ALA A 154 2.34 11.83 19.60
N GLY A 155 3.67 11.64 19.61
CA GLY A 155 4.43 11.01 20.70
C GLY A 155 4.73 9.51 20.50
N HIS A 156 4.14 8.85 19.50
CA HIS A 156 4.38 7.42 19.22
C HIS A 156 5.73 7.20 18.51
N GLY A 157 6.20 8.22 17.80
CA GLY A 157 7.40 8.17 16.95
C GLY A 157 7.04 8.08 15.47
N ARG A 158 8.07 7.95 14.63
CA ARG A 158 7.91 7.86 13.17
C ARG A 158 7.32 6.51 12.77
N HIS A 159 6.40 6.50 11.81
CA HIS A 159 5.88 5.27 11.20
C HIS A 159 6.52 5.05 9.82
N ARG A 160 6.61 3.79 9.41
CA ARG A 160 7.05 3.39 8.06
C ARG A 160 5.89 2.76 7.32
N TYR A 161 5.56 3.37 6.19
CA TYR A 161 4.52 2.89 5.28
C TYR A 161 5.19 2.20 4.08
N PHE A 162 4.72 1.01 3.77
CA PHE A 162 5.24 0.18 2.69
C PHE A 162 4.20 0.12 1.58
N PHE A 163 4.61 0.49 0.38
CA PHE A 163 3.81 0.40 -0.84
C PHE A 163 4.40 -0.72 -1.68
N GLN A 164 3.67 -1.83 -1.80
CA GLN A 164 4.15 -3.08 -2.40
C GLN A 164 3.26 -3.46 -3.57
N VAL A 165 3.88 -3.79 -4.71
CA VAL A 165 3.18 -4.25 -5.92
C VAL A 165 3.62 -5.68 -6.22
N GLU A 166 2.66 -6.57 -6.31
CA GLU A 166 2.85 -7.97 -6.70
C GLU A 166 2.19 -8.22 -8.05
N GLY A 167 2.88 -8.95 -8.94
CA GLY A 167 2.30 -9.44 -10.20
C GLY A 167 1.77 -10.86 -10.02
N LEU A 168 0.51 -11.09 -10.40
CA LEU A 168 -0.20 -12.36 -10.29
C LEU A 168 -0.41 -13.04 -11.66
#